data_AF-K0B0B8-F1
#
_entry.id   AF-K0B0B8-F1
#
_cell.length_a   1.000
_cell.length_b   1.000
_cell.length_c   1.000
_cell.angle_alpha   90.00
_cell.angle_beta   90.00
_cell.angle_gamma   90.00
#
_symmetry.space_group_name_H-M   'P 1'
#
loop_
_entity.id
_entity.type
_entity.pdbx_description
1 polymer ?
#
loop_
_entity_poly.entity_id
_entity_poly.type
_entity_poly.pdbx_seq_one_letter_code
_entity_poly.pdbx_strand_id
1 'polypeptide(L)' 'MKSTGIVRKVDELGRVVILKELRNTLELPEGASFETYVDGEQIILKKYALS' A
#
# COMPACT_ATOMS: atom_id res chain seq x y z
N MET A 1 5.27 8.00 11.67
CA MET A 1 5.35 6.89 10.69
C MET A 1 6.10 5.73 11.34
N LYS A 2 5.68 4.48 11.12
CA LYS A 2 6.38 3.29 11.63
C LYS A 2 6.99 2.57 10.44
N SER A 3 8.31 2.41 10.43
CA SER A 3 9.00 1.70 9.34
C SER A 3 8.88 0.20 9.55
N THR A 4 8.52 -0.53 8.49
CA THR A 4 8.59 -1.99 8.46
C THR A 4 9.99 -2.49 8.07
N GLY A 5 10.84 -1.62 7.52
CA GLY A 5 12.17 -1.99 6.98
C GLY A 5 12.12 -2.85 5.72
N ILE A 6 10.94 -3.03 5.11
CA ILE A 6 10.73 -3.94 3.99
C ILE A 6 10.86 -3.17 2.68
N VAL A 7 11.79 -3.59 1.83
CA VAL A 7 12.00 -3.02 0.49
C VAL A 7 11.49 -4.00 -0.56
N ARG A 8 10.73 -3.50 -1.54
CA ARG A 8 10.24 -4.25 -2.70
C ARG A 8 10.58 -3.51 -3.99
N LYS A 9 10.94 -4.27 -5.02
CA LYS A 9 11.11 -3.74 -6.37
C LYS A 9 9.75 -3.45 -6.96
N VAL A 10 9.72 -2.44 -7.81
CA VAL A 10 8.59 -2.15 -8.70
C VAL A 10 8.61 -3.18 -9.82
N ASP A 11 7.46 -3.71 -10.20
CA ASP A 11 7.34 -4.60 -11.36
C ASP A 11 7.38 -3.81 -12.68
N GLU A 12 7.34 -4.53 -13.81
CA GLU A 12 7.42 -3.92 -15.15
C GLU A 12 6.25 -2.97 -15.48
N LEU A 13 5.16 -3.03 -14.72
CA LEU A 13 3.98 -2.19 -14.90
C LEU A 13 3.91 -1.04 -13.89
N GLY A 14 4.93 -0.86 -13.05
CA GLY A 14 4.94 0.22 -12.06
C GLY A 14 4.26 -0.14 -10.73
N ARG A 15 3.94 -1.41 -10.47
CA ARG A 15 3.20 -1.83 -9.27
C ARG A 15 4.15 -2.31 -8.17
N VAL A 16 3.71 -2.16 -6.92
CA VAL A 16 4.41 -2.68 -5.73
C VAL A 16 3.51 -3.67 -5.00
N VAL A 17 4.09 -4.78 -4.54
CA VAL A 17 3.36 -5.82 -3.81
C VAL A 17 3.31 -5.50 -2.32
N ILE A 18 2.10 -5.42 -1.76
CA ILE A 18 1.89 -5.40 -0.31
C ILE A 18 1.94 -6.84 0.22
N LEU A 19 2.80 -7.10 1.21
CA LEU A 19 2.95 -8.42 1.80
C LEU A 19 1.65 -8.91 2.44
N LYS A 20 1.43 -10.23 2.40
CA LYS A 20 0.21 -10.88 2.90
C LYS A 20 -0.07 -10.57 4.37
N GLU A 21 0.96 -10.50 5.20
CA GLU A 21 0.82 -10.16 6.62
C GLU A 21 0.20 -8.77 6.82
N LEU A 22 0.72 -7.74 6.14
CA LEU A 22 0.16 -6.38 6.20
C LEU A 22 -1.27 -6.33 5.67
N ARG A 23 -1.58 -7.11 4.62
CA ARG A 23 -2.96 -7.20 4.10
C ARG A 23 -3.92 -7.77 5.14
N ASN A 24 -3.49 -8.78 5.92
CA ASN A 24 -4.31 -9.33 7.00
C ASN A 24 -4.47 -8.32 8.14
N THR A 25 -3.37 -7.68 8.58
CA THR A 25 -3.40 -6.69 9.68
C THR A 25 -4.25 -5.45 9.35
N LEU A 26 -4.26 -5.02 8.09
CA LEU A 26 -5.02 -3.85 7.62
C LEU A 26 -6.40 -4.21 7.05
N GLU A 27 -6.79 -5.49 7.12
CA GLU A 27 -8.06 -6.02 6.62
C GLU A 27 -8.31 -5.59 5.17
N LEU A 28 -7.34 -5.91 4.31
CA LEU A 28 -7.33 -5.57 2.88
C LEU A 28 -7.70 -6.82 2.08
N PRO A 29 -9.00 -7.05 1.80
CA PRO A 29 -9.43 -8.15 0.95
C PRO A 29 -8.90 -7.99 -0.48
N GLU A 30 -9.07 -9.05 -1.27
CA GLU A 30 -8.85 -8.97 -2.70
C GLU A 30 -9.78 -7.90 -3.31
N GLY A 31 -9.26 -7.09 -4.23
CA GLY A 31 -9.99 -5.96 -4.81
C GLY A 31 -10.12 -4.72 -3.91
N ALA A 32 -9.53 -4.70 -2.71
CA ALA A 32 -9.52 -3.50 -1.88
C ALA A 32 -8.90 -2.31 -2.60
N SER A 33 -9.59 -1.17 -2.52
CA SER A 33 -9.15 0.08 -3.14
C SER A 33 -8.29 0.91 -2.18
N PHE A 34 -7.37 1.68 -2.75
CA PHE A 34 -6.56 2.64 -2.02
C PHE A 34 -6.66 4.01 -2.66
N GLU A 35 -6.67 5.02 -1.81
CA GLU A 35 -6.42 6.39 -2.22
C GLU A 35 -4.92 6.67 -2.11
N THR A 36 -4.37 7.31 -3.15
CA THR A 36 -2.94 7.63 -3.24
C THR A 36 -2.74 9.11 -3.04
N TYR A 37 -1.85 9.46 -2.12
CA TYR A 37 -1.42 10.82 -1.87
C TYR A 37 0.08 10.96 -2.12
N VAL A 38 0.50 12.18 -2.47
CA VAL A 38 1.91 12.55 -2.65
C VAL A 38 2.25 13.64 -1.65
N ASP A 39 3.31 13.42 -0.86
CA ASP A 39 3.86 14.39 0.09
C ASP A 39 5.38 14.49 -0.11
N GLY A 40 5.79 15.53 -0.85
CA GLY A 40 7.17 15.67 -1.33
C GLY A 40 7.59 14.47 -2.19
N GLU A 41 8.60 13.73 -1.73
CA GLU A 41 9.11 12.52 -2.40
C GLU A 41 8.45 11.22 -1.90
N GLN A 42 7.43 11.33 -1.04
CA GLN A 42 6.76 10.18 -0.43
C GLN A 42 5.42 9.89 -1.10
N ILE A 43 5.15 8.61 -1.34
CA ILE A 43 3.83 8.11 -1.75
C ILE A 43 3.15 7.51 -0.51
N ILE A 44 1.96 8.01 -0.19
CA ILE A 44 1.17 7.54 0.96
C ILE A 44 -0.09 6.85 0.43
N LEU A 45 -0.27 5.58 0.80
CA LEU A 45 -1.46 4.80 0.47
C LEU A 45 -2.40 4.73 1.67
N LYS A 46 -3.66 5.13 1.49
CA LYS A 46 -4.70 5.05 2.51
C LYS A 46 -5.79 4.09 2.04
N LYS A 47 -6.27 3.21 2.94
CA LYS A 47 -7.41 2.33 2.65
C LYS A 47 -8.60 3.20 2.21
N TYR A 48 -9.10 2.95 1.01
CA TYR A 48 -10.29 3.63 0.53
C TYR A 48 -11.51 2.86 1.04
N ALA A 49 -12.37 3.55 1.79
CA ALA A 49 -13.67 3.04 2.20
C ALA A 49 -14.71 3.95 1.58
N LEU A 50 -15.51 3.41 0.65
CA LEU A 50 -16.77 4.04 0.28
C LEU A 50 -17.69 3.89 1.49
N SER A 51 -17.93 5.00 2.20
CA SER A 51 -19.02 5.11 3.17
C SER A 51 -20.35 5.04 2.46
#